data_AF-A0A8H5UGA8-F1
#
_entry.id   AF-A0A8H5UGA8-F1
#
_cell.length_a   1.000
_cell.length_b   1.000
_cell.length_c   1.000
_cell.angle_alpha   90.00
_cell.angle_beta   90.00
_cell.angle_gamma   90.00
#
_symmetry.space_group_name_H-M   'P 1'
#
loop_
_entity.id
_entity.type
_entity.pdbx_description
1 polymer ?
#
loop_
_entity_poly.entity_id
_entity_poly.type
_entity_poly.pdbx_seq_one_letter_code
_entity_poly.pdbx_strand_id
1 'polypeptide(L)'
;MSAPSLDQQDTKSVSSIDSFDPAPTLVQKTITREEAFEKAGDNIAKMGKSKFVDKLLEPAVSKWLTEPILRVLPPEMKHTVHAWCLSHDPMWFNKLSEFIDEDISEWEYTVEVPNRRKDMAFCGIGADILRFYVADLKPLRKGLPEPERREVVNKVRRGVALFADFHDEKMKAMEREADELLQQERDSMEIERSAYLTAFELQNEAIAD
;
A
#
# COMPACT_ATOMS: atom_id res chain seq x y z
N MET A 1 -69.91 27.20 1.98
CA MET A 1 -69.31 25.89 1.66
C MET A 1 -67.81 25.96 1.93
N SER A 2 -67.31 25.00 2.69
CA SER A 2 -65.96 24.38 2.73
C SER A 2 -64.66 25.21 2.72
N ALA A 3 -63.84 24.97 3.75
CA ALA A 3 -62.36 25.03 3.72
C ALA A 3 -61.79 23.61 3.42
N PRO A 4 -60.46 23.28 3.45
CA PRO A 4 -59.18 24.04 3.39
C PRO A 4 -58.15 23.41 2.39
N SER A 5 -56.87 23.87 2.36
CA SER A 5 -55.60 23.05 2.15
C SER A 5 -54.43 23.89 1.57
N LEU A 6 -53.35 24.17 2.34
CA LEU A 6 -51.96 23.61 2.29
C LEU A 6 -51.23 23.82 0.94
N ASP A 7 -50.00 24.32 0.78
CA ASP A 7 -48.77 24.44 1.59
C ASP A 7 -47.90 25.55 0.93
N GLN A 8 -47.26 26.52 1.61
CA GLN A 8 -46.09 26.40 2.51
C GLN A 8 -45.02 25.41 2.06
N GLN A 9 -44.25 25.78 1.04
CA GLN A 9 -42.83 25.38 0.94
C GLN A 9 -42.00 26.63 0.66
N ASP A 10 -41.79 27.47 1.68
CA ASP A 10 -40.49 27.54 2.36
C ASP A 10 -39.55 26.37 2.01
N THR A 11 -38.93 26.42 0.84
CA THR A 11 -37.63 25.78 0.67
C THR A 11 -36.66 26.53 1.56
N LYS A 12 -36.63 26.15 2.84
CA LYS A 12 -35.50 26.35 3.72
C LYS A 12 -34.27 25.98 2.91
N SER A 13 -33.54 26.99 2.44
CA SER A 13 -32.14 26.86 2.09
C SER A 13 -31.49 26.30 3.34
N VAL A 14 -31.32 24.98 3.36
CA VAL A 14 -30.62 24.30 4.43
C VAL A 14 -29.25 24.93 4.41
N SER A 15 -29.00 25.73 5.44
CA SER A 15 -27.75 26.42 5.68
C SER A 15 -26.64 25.36 5.64
N SER A 16 -25.91 25.30 4.53
CA SER A 16 -24.66 24.56 4.39
C SER A 16 -23.59 25.32 5.18
N ILE A 17 -23.81 25.42 6.48
CA ILE A 17 -22.82 25.90 7.43
C ILE A 17 -22.00 24.67 7.80
N ASP A 18 -20.74 24.75 7.40
CA ASP A 18 -19.60 23.99 7.88
C ASP A 18 -19.32 22.61 7.22
N SER A 19 -18.94 22.67 5.94
CA SER A 19 -17.87 21.80 5.46
C SER A 19 -16.68 22.67 5.06
N PHE A 20 -15.93 23.15 6.05
CA PHE A 20 -14.58 23.71 5.89
C PHE A 20 -13.54 22.67 5.39
N ASP A 21 -14.00 21.58 4.78
CA ASP A 21 -13.11 20.57 4.23
C ASP A 21 -12.92 20.85 2.73
N PRO A 22 -11.73 21.22 2.25
CA PRO A 22 -11.49 21.46 0.83
C PRO A 22 -11.86 20.21 0.01
N ALA A 23 -12.38 20.41 -1.20
CA ALA A 23 -12.64 19.30 -2.11
C ALA A 23 -11.33 18.53 -2.42
N PRO A 24 -11.39 17.23 -2.76
CA PRO A 24 -10.23 16.50 -3.28
C PRO A 24 -9.61 17.27 -4.44
N THR A 25 -8.28 17.34 -4.46
CA THR A 25 -7.56 18.05 -5.52
C THR A 25 -7.15 17.05 -6.58
N LEU A 26 -7.55 17.29 -7.84
CA LEU A 26 -7.02 16.55 -8.99
C LEU A 26 -5.63 17.09 -9.31
N VAL A 27 -4.62 16.25 -9.20
CA VAL A 27 -3.24 16.59 -9.54
C VAL A 27 -2.83 15.78 -10.76
N GLN A 28 -2.42 16.46 -11.82
CA GLN A 28 -1.77 15.83 -12.96
C GLN A 28 -0.35 15.44 -12.54
N LYS A 29 0.00 14.17 -12.79
CA LYS A 29 1.33 13.62 -12.57
C LYS A 29 1.82 12.95 -13.84
N THR A 30 3.12 12.97 -14.01
CA THR A 30 3.81 12.24 -15.06
C THR A 30 4.74 11.23 -14.39
N ILE A 31 4.82 10.03 -14.95
CA ILE A 31 5.82 9.04 -14.55
C ILE A 31 6.65 8.69 -15.78
N THR A 32 7.97 8.65 -15.60
CA THR A 32 8.89 8.17 -16.63
C THR A 32 9.25 6.71 -16.41
N ARG A 33 9.78 6.10 -17.45
CA ARG A 33 10.31 4.75 -17.44
C ARG A 33 11.38 4.57 -16.35
N GLU A 34 12.32 5.50 -16.24
CA GLU A 34 13.41 5.43 -15.25
C GLU A 34 12.84 5.37 -13.83
N GLU A 35 11.85 6.22 -13.51
CA GLU A 35 11.19 6.21 -12.20
C GLU A 35 10.43 4.90 -11.93
N ALA A 36 9.84 4.29 -12.96
CA ALA A 36 9.20 2.99 -12.84
C ALA A 36 10.24 1.87 -12.61
N PHE A 37 11.38 1.93 -13.27
CA PHE A 37 12.49 1.00 -13.06
C PHE A 37 13.05 1.07 -11.65
N GLU A 38 13.26 2.27 -11.10
CA GLU A 38 13.71 2.41 -9.71
C GLU A 38 12.73 1.78 -8.70
N LYS A 39 11.43 1.83 -8.99
CA LYS A 39 10.39 1.30 -8.09
C LYS A 39 10.16 -0.21 -8.25
N ALA A 40 10.25 -0.72 -9.48
CA ALA A 40 9.80 -2.08 -9.82
C ALA A 40 10.93 -3.01 -10.27
N GLY A 41 12.03 -2.49 -10.81
CA GLY A 41 13.06 -3.27 -11.51
C GLY A 41 13.67 -4.39 -10.65
N ASP A 42 14.06 -4.08 -9.42
CA ASP A 42 14.65 -5.06 -8.49
C ASP A 42 13.67 -6.19 -8.13
N ASN A 43 12.38 -5.86 -7.98
CA ASN A 43 11.35 -6.83 -7.65
C ASN A 43 11.03 -7.71 -8.87
N ILE A 44 10.94 -7.12 -10.06
CA ILE A 44 10.70 -7.84 -11.32
C ILE A 44 11.86 -8.80 -11.61
N ALA A 45 13.11 -8.38 -11.39
CA ALA A 45 14.28 -9.25 -11.56
C ALA A 45 14.30 -10.46 -10.62
N LYS A 46 13.50 -10.45 -9.55
CA LYS A 46 13.36 -11.54 -8.58
C LYS A 46 12.16 -12.46 -8.88
N MET A 47 11.18 -11.99 -9.66
CA MET A 47 10.01 -12.79 -10.06
C MET A 47 10.41 -14.03 -10.85
N GLY A 48 9.83 -15.18 -10.52
CA GLY A 48 10.04 -16.43 -11.26
C GLY A 48 11.38 -17.13 -11.00
N LYS A 49 12.22 -16.62 -10.10
CA LYS A 49 13.48 -17.29 -9.70
C LYS A 49 13.26 -18.43 -8.71
N SER A 50 12.35 -18.26 -7.75
CA SER A 50 12.09 -19.27 -6.71
C SER A 50 10.72 -19.06 -6.05
N LYS A 51 10.03 -20.16 -5.76
CA LYS A 51 8.73 -20.15 -5.04
C LYS A 51 8.81 -19.55 -3.64
N PHE A 52 9.99 -19.54 -3.02
CA PHE A 52 10.21 -18.93 -1.71
C PHE A 52 10.27 -17.40 -1.82
N VAL A 53 10.95 -16.90 -2.85
CA VAL A 53 11.07 -15.46 -3.15
C VAL A 53 9.70 -14.88 -3.50
N ASP A 54 8.83 -15.65 -4.18
CA ASP A 54 7.48 -15.20 -4.55
C ASP A 54 6.61 -14.78 -3.34
N LYS A 55 6.70 -15.50 -2.20
CA LYS A 55 5.96 -15.13 -0.97
C LYS A 55 6.43 -13.82 -0.35
N LEU A 56 7.72 -13.51 -0.46
CA LEU A 56 8.29 -12.24 0.04
C LEU A 56 8.05 -11.09 -0.93
N LEU A 57 7.89 -11.40 -2.21
CA LEU A 57 7.62 -10.44 -3.26
C LEU A 57 6.19 -9.92 -3.19
N GLU A 58 5.20 -10.71 -2.78
CA GLU A 58 3.79 -10.30 -2.82
C GLU A 58 3.49 -8.94 -2.11
N PRO A 59 3.97 -8.68 -0.88
CA PRO A 59 3.81 -7.37 -0.24
C PRO A 59 4.64 -6.24 -0.88
N ALA A 60 5.77 -6.58 -1.52
CA ALA A 60 6.61 -5.60 -2.21
C ALA A 60 6.02 -5.21 -3.57
N VAL A 61 5.51 -6.19 -4.30
CA VAL A 61 4.88 -6.05 -5.62
C VAL A 61 3.58 -5.26 -5.52
N SER A 62 2.72 -5.58 -4.55
CA SER A 62 1.46 -4.85 -4.35
C SER A 62 1.63 -3.34 -4.11
N LYS A 63 2.79 -2.88 -3.60
CA LYS A 63 3.06 -1.45 -3.39
C LYS A 63 3.27 -0.67 -4.69
N TRP A 64 3.87 -1.28 -5.71
CA TRP A 64 4.18 -0.61 -6.98
C TRP A 64 3.33 -1.11 -8.15
N LEU A 65 2.58 -2.21 -7.98
CA LEU A 65 1.65 -2.77 -8.97
C LEU A 65 0.47 -1.82 -9.20
N THR A 66 0.73 -0.76 -9.96
CA THR A 66 -0.18 0.33 -10.28
C THR A 66 -0.11 0.58 -11.78
N GLU A 67 -1.23 1.02 -12.35
CA GLU A 67 -1.34 1.22 -13.79
C GLU A 67 -0.29 2.19 -14.36
N PRO A 68 0.01 3.34 -13.74
CA PRO A 68 1.01 4.26 -14.27
C PRO A 68 2.39 3.63 -14.39
N ILE A 69 2.81 2.86 -13.38
CA ILE A 69 4.11 2.15 -13.39
C ILE A 69 4.09 1.09 -14.48
N LEU A 70 3.02 0.30 -14.56
CA LEU A 70 2.92 -0.79 -15.53
C LEU A 70 2.87 -0.29 -16.97
N ARG A 71 2.23 0.84 -17.26
CA ARG A 71 2.14 1.40 -18.62
C ARG A 71 3.51 1.74 -19.22
N VAL A 72 4.43 2.27 -18.41
CA VAL A 72 5.75 2.72 -18.87
C VAL A 72 6.85 1.64 -18.85
N LEU A 73 6.55 0.47 -18.29
CA LEU A 73 7.47 -0.67 -18.31
C LEU A 73 7.67 -1.19 -19.74
N PRO A 74 8.87 -1.67 -20.09
CA PRO A 74 9.07 -2.34 -21.38
C PRO A 74 8.22 -3.61 -21.49
N PRO A 75 7.85 -4.02 -22.72
CA PRO A 75 7.08 -5.23 -22.96
C PRO A 75 7.65 -6.48 -22.28
N GLU A 76 8.96 -6.70 -22.33
CA GLU A 76 9.62 -7.86 -21.70
C GLU A 76 9.32 -7.96 -20.19
N MET A 77 9.35 -6.83 -19.50
CA MET A 77 9.04 -6.75 -18.08
C MET A 77 7.54 -6.90 -17.81
N LYS A 78 6.69 -6.31 -18.65
CA LYS A 78 5.24 -6.50 -18.57
C LYS A 78 4.84 -7.96 -18.68
N HIS A 79 5.48 -8.72 -19.57
CA HIS A 79 5.26 -10.17 -19.70
C HIS A 79 5.68 -10.94 -18.45
N THR A 80 6.78 -10.55 -17.81
CA THR A 80 7.25 -11.15 -16.56
C THR A 80 6.25 -10.91 -15.43
N VAL A 81 5.79 -9.67 -15.28
CA VAL A 81 4.77 -9.29 -14.30
C VAL A 81 3.44 -9.97 -14.58
N HIS A 82 3.04 -10.07 -15.85
CA HIS A 82 1.81 -10.75 -16.28
C HIS A 82 1.82 -12.23 -15.89
N ALA A 83 2.92 -12.95 -16.15
CA ALA A 83 3.08 -14.35 -15.74
C ALA A 83 3.01 -14.52 -14.21
N TRP A 84 3.58 -13.58 -13.45
CA TRP A 84 3.51 -13.58 -11.99
C TRP A 84 2.09 -13.30 -11.47
N CYS A 85 1.38 -12.32 -12.06
CA CYS A 85 0.01 -11.96 -11.71
C CYS A 85 -0.99 -13.11 -11.94
N LEU A 86 -0.74 -14.02 -12.89
CA LEU A 86 -1.58 -15.20 -13.10
C LEU A 86 -1.80 -16.02 -11.81
N SER A 87 -0.79 -16.08 -10.94
CA SER A 87 -0.84 -16.88 -9.70
C SER A 87 -1.19 -16.06 -8.45
N HIS A 88 -1.08 -14.73 -8.49
CA HIS A 88 -1.16 -13.88 -7.30
C HIS A 88 -2.25 -12.79 -7.38
N ASP A 89 -2.49 -12.22 -8.57
CA ASP A 89 -3.49 -11.16 -8.76
C ASP A 89 -4.21 -11.27 -10.13
N PRO A 90 -5.35 -11.98 -10.17
CA PRO A 90 -6.14 -12.15 -11.40
C PRO A 90 -6.71 -10.84 -11.95
N MET A 91 -6.89 -9.81 -11.12
CA MET A 91 -7.39 -8.51 -11.57
C MET A 91 -6.34 -7.81 -12.42
N TRP A 92 -5.10 -7.75 -11.93
CA TRP A 92 -3.99 -7.16 -12.68
C TRP A 92 -3.61 -7.97 -13.90
N PHE A 93 -3.72 -9.31 -13.85
CA PHE A 93 -3.52 -10.16 -15.03
C PHE A 93 -4.40 -9.73 -16.23
N ASN A 94 -5.70 -9.55 -16.00
CA ASN A 94 -6.62 -9.13 -17.05
C ASN A 94 -6.30 -7.71 -17.53
N LYS A 95 -6.06 -6.79 -16.60
CA LYS A 95 -5.81 -5.38 -16.93
C LYS A 95 -4.49 -5.17 -17.70
N LEU A 96 -3.42 -5.88 -17.33
CA LEU A 96 -2.13 -5.84 -18.03
C LEU A 96 -2.24 -6.32 -19.48
N SER A 97 -3.14 -7.27 -19.75
CA SER A 97 -3.33 -7.83 -21.09
C SER A 97 -3.81 -6.78 -22.11
N GLU A 98 -4.42 -5.68 -21.65
CA GLU A 98 -4.88 -4.59 -22.52
C GLU A 98 -3.73 -3.76 -23.11
N PHE A 99 -2.58 -3.71 -22.44
CA PHE A 99 -1.46 -2.83 -22.81
C PHE A 99 -0.08 -3.50 -22.72
N ILE A 100 -0.05 -4.83 -22.80
CA ILE A 100 1.15 -5.64 -22.59
C ILE A 100 2.24 -5.37 -23.65
N ASP A 101 1.83 -5.09 -24.88
CA ASP A 101 2.71 -4.84 -26.03
C ASP A 101 3.02 -3.35 -26.24
N GLU A 102 2.41 -2.46 -25.47
CA GLU A 102 2.68 -1.03 -25.59
C GLU A 102 4.08 -0.72 -25.06
N ASP A 103 4.85 0.09 -25.77
CA ASP A 103 6.17 0.55 -25.33
C ASP A 103 6.18 2.07 -25.23
N ILE A 104 5.80 2.57 -24.05
CA ILE A 104 5.68 4.01 -23.77
C ILE A 104 6.75 4.39 -22.75
N SER A 105 7.45 5.50 -22.96
CA SER A 105 8.52 5.97 -22.04
C SER A 105 8.00 6.90 -20.94
N GLU A 106 6.88 7.59 -21.19
CA GLU A 106 6.30 8.57 -20.27
C GLU A 106 4.77 8.47 -20.29
N TRP A 107 4.14 8.52 -19.12
CA TRP A 107 2.68 8.46 -19.01
C TRP A 107 2.15 9.56 -18.08
N GLU A 108 1.18 10.31 -18.58
CA GLU A 108 0.46 11.32 -17.80
C GLU A 108 -0.82 10.74 -17.22
N TYR A 109 -1.02 10.94 -15.92
CA TYR A 109 -2.18 10.44 -15.21
C TYR A 109 -2.66 11.44 -14.18
N THR A 110 -3.97 11.42 -13.92
CA THR A 110 -4.57 12.28 -12.90
C THR A 110 -4.76 11.48 -11.62
N VAL A 111 -4.31 12.03 -10.50
CA VAL A 111 -4.51 11.46 -9.18
C VAL A 111 -5.42 12.37 -8.38
N GLU A 112 -6.51 11.80 -7.88
CA GLU A 112 -7.29 12.41 -6.81
C GLU A 112 -6.47 12.36 -5.52
N VAL A 113 -6.00 13.52 -5.08
CA VAL A 113 -5.31 13.66 -3.80
C VAL A 113 -6.36 14.06 -2.76
N PRO A 114 -6.63 13.19 -1.76
CA PRO A 114 -7.56 13.53 -0.70
C PRO A 114 -7.06 14.77 0.05
N ASN A 115 -7.83 15.85 -0.01
CA ASN A 115 -7.51 17.10 0.68
C ASN A 115 -8.18 17.17 2.07
N ARG A 116 -9.01 16.17 2.38
CA ARG A 116 -9.68 16.03 3.68
C ARG A 116 -8.99 14.93 4.48
N ARG A 117 -8.66 15.21 5.74
CA ARG A 117 -8.10 14.20 6.67
C ARG A 117 -8.99 12.96 6.84
N LYS A 118 -10.30 13.11 6.62
CA LYS A 118 -11.27 12.00 6.65
C LYS A 118 -11.27 11.13 5.38
N ASP A 119 -10.80 11.69 4.26
CA ASP A 119 -10.72 11.01 2.96
C ASP A 119 -9.31 10.42 2.74
N MET A 120 -8.33 10.81 3.56
CA MET A 120 -7.03 10.14 3.61
C MET A 120 -7.22 8.70 4.10
N ALA A 121 -6.59 7.76 3.38
CA ALA A 121 -6.56 6.38 3.82
C ALA A 121 -5.88 6.29 5.21
N PHE A 122 -6.61 5.77 6.18
CA PHE A 122 -6.04 5.41 7.49
C PHE A 122 -5.23 4.12 7.30
N CYS A 123 -3.98 4.27 6.86
CA CYS A 123 -3.05 3.18 6.58
C CYS A 123 -1.98 3.06 7.65
N GLY A 124 -1.42 1.85 7.79
CA GLY A 124 -0.37 1.55 8.77
C GLY A 124 -0.81 0.56 9.85
N ILE A 125 0.16 0.01 10.56
CA ILE A 125 -0.06 -1.01 11.59
C ILE A 125 -0.91 -0.41 12.71
N GLY A 126 -2.06 -1.03 12.99
CA GLY A 126 -2.97 -0.60 14.05
C GLY A 126 -3.70 0.74 13.78
N ALA A 127 -3.74 1.19 12.53
CA ALA A 127 -4.50 2.37 12.10
C ALA A 127 -6.00 2.28 12.46
N ASP A 128 -6.56 1.07 12.50
CA ASP A 128 -7.90 0.77 12.98
C ASP A 128 -8.08 1.07 14.49
N ILE A 129 -7.07 0.81 15.31
CA ILE A 129 -7.09 1.09 16.76
C ILE A 129 -7.25 2.59 17.02
N LEU A 130 -6.54 3.41 16.25
CA LEU A 130 -6.64 4.87 16.34
C LEU A 130 -8.05 5.39 16.05
N ARG A 131 -8.87 4.68 15.26
CA ARG A 131 -10.27 5.07 15.01
C ARG A 131 -11.12 5.09 16.28
N PHE A 132 -10.87 4.17 17.21
CA PHE A 132 -11.59 4.13 18.48
C PHE A 132 -11.30 5.38 19.31
N TYR A 133 -10.05 5.81 19.37
CA TYR A 133 -9.66 7.01 20.11
C TYR A 133 -10.19 8.29 19.46
N VAL A 134 -10.20 8.38 18.13
CA VAL A 134 -10.85 9.49 17.42
C VAL A 134 -12.35 9.52 17.69
N ALA A 135 -13.01 8.36 17.75
CA ALA A 135 -14.43 8.27 18.10
C ALA A 135 -14.70 8.71 19.54
N ASP A 136 -13.84 8.32 20.49
CA ASP A 136 -13.90 8.72 21.90
C ASP A 136 -13.76 10.25 22.09
N LEU A 137 -13.10 10.95 21.17
CA LEU A 137 -13.00 12.43 21.19
C LEU A 137 -14.23 13.15 20.64
N LYS A 138 -15.10 12.50 19.85
CA LYS A 138 -16.27 13.14 19.24
C LYS A 138 -17.20 13.84 20.25
N PRO A 139 -17.49 13.28 21.44
CA PRO A 139 -18.32 13.92 22.45
C PRO A 139 -17.83 15.30 22.90
N LEU A 140 -16.52 15.57 22.84
CA LEU A 140 -15.96 16.88 23.22
C LEU A 140 -16.52 18.03 22.37
N ARG A 141 -16.95 17.75 21.13
CA ARG A 141 -17.58 18.74 20.24
C ARG A 141 -18.93 19.23 20.74
N LYS A 142 -19.60 18.46 21.61
CA LYS A 142 -20.93 18.78 22.16
C LYS A 142 -20.88 19.65 23.42
N GLY A 143 -19.70 20.05 23.87
CA GLY A 143 -19.54 20.89 25.06
C GLY A 143 -19.80 20.11 26.36
N LEU A 144 -18.91 19.16 26.68
CA LEU A 144 -19.00 18.36 27.90
C LEU A 144 -18.61 19.15 29.16
N PRO A 145 -19.19 18.82 30.34
CA PRO A 145 -18.71 19.27 31.63
C PRO A 145 -17.21 19.02 31.79
N GLU A 146 -16.52 19.90 32.52
CA GLU A 146 -15.08 19.83 32.78
C GLU A 146 -14.59 18.45 33.29
N PRO A 147 -15.23 17.79 34.27
CA PRO A 147 -14.79 16.47 34.73
C PRO A 147 -14.87 15.39 33.64
N GLU A 148 -15.98 15.34 32.90
CA GLU A 148 -16.20 14.36 31.83
C GLU A 148 -15.25 14.59 30.65
N ARG A 149 -15.01 15.85 30.29
CA ARG A 149 -14.00 16.23 29.28
C ARG A 149 -12.61 15.77 29.71
N ARG A 150 -12.23 15.98 30.97
CA ARG A 150 -10.93 15.57 31.50
C ARG A 150 -10.78 14.04 31.47
N GLU A 151 -11.85 13.31 31.78
CA GLU A 151 -11.87 11.86 31.71
C GLU A 151 -11.66 11.34 30.27
N VAL A 152 -12.41 11.87 29.31
CA VAL A 152 -12.28 11.54 27.88
C VAL A 152 -10.86 11.80 27.37
N VAL A 153 -10.31 12.98 27.66
CA VAL A 153 -8.94 13.36 27.24
C VAL A 153 -7.91 12.43 27.88
N ASN A 154 -8.05 12.10 29.16
CA ASN A 154 -7.12 11.20 29.84
C ASN A 154 -7.18 9.76 29.32
N LYS A 155 -8.39 9.26 29.00
CA LYS A 155 -8.58 7.94 28.39
C LYS A 155 -7.88 7.88 27.04
N VAL A 156 -8.14 8.87 26.17
CA VAL A 156 -7.53 8.94 24.84
C VAL A 156 -6.01 9.10 24.93
N ARG A 157 -5.52 9.97 25.82
CA ARG A 157 -4.07 10.16 26.03
C ARG A 157 -3.37 8.86 26.43
N ARG A 158 -3.92 8.11 27.38
CA ARG A 158 -3.37 6.81 27.79
C ARG A 158 -3.44 5.79 26.66
N GLY A 159 -4.56 5.74 25.93
CA GLY A 159 -4.73 4.84 24.80
C GLY A 159 -3.74 5.10 23.67
N VAL A 160 -3.50 6.37 23.33
CA VAL A 160 -2.52 6.76 22.31
C VAL A 160 -1.09 6.45 22.75
N ALA A 161 -0.76 6.61 24.03
CA ALA A 161 0.55 6.21 24.55
C ALA A 161 0.78 4.69 24.41
N LEU A 162 -0.19 3.86 24.83
CA LEU A 162 -0.12 2.41 24.67
C LEU A 162 -0.06 1.99 23.20
N PHE A 163 -0.76 2.70 22.32
CA PHE A 163 -0.69 2.47 20.88
C PHE A 163 0.71 2.77 20.34
N ALA A 164 1.37 3.83 20.78
CA ALA A 164 2.73 4.15 20.35
C ALA A 164 3.70 3.03 20.74
N ASP A 165 3.63 2.54 21.98
CA ASP A 165 4.46 1.41 22.44
C ASP A 165 4.20 0.14 21.60
N PHE A 166 2.92 -0.18 21.33
CA PHE A 166 2.54 -1.29 20.48
C PHE A 166 3.07 -1.14 19.05
N HIS A 167 2.95 0.05 18.47
CA HIS A 167 3.41 0.34 17.11
C HIS A 167 4.92 0.16 17.01
N ASP A 168 5.69 0.70 17.96
CA ASP A 168 7.14 0.56 18.01
C ASP A 168 7.58 -0.91 18.15
N GLU A 169 6.89 -1.69 18.98
CA GLU A 169 7.15 -3.12 19.12
C GLU A 169 6.88 -3.88 17.80
N LYS A 170 5.77 -3.58 17.14
CA LYS A 170 5.41 -4.21 15.86
C LYS A 170 6.37 -3.83 14.74
N MET A 171 6.79 -2.58 14.66
CA MET A 171 7.79 -2.14 13.70
C MET A 171 9.11 -2.88 13.90
N LYS A 172 9.61 -2.97 15.15
CA LYS A 172 10.83 -3.72 15.47
C LYS A 172 10.72 -5.22 15.19
N ALA A 173 9.53 -5.81 15.33
CA ALA A 173 9.31 -7.21 15.00
C ALA A 173 9.39 -7.44 13.48
N MET A 174 8.75 -6.57 12.70
CA MET A 174 8.77 -6.61 11.25
C MET A 174 10.19 -6.38 10.68
N GLU A 175 10.95 -5.45 11.26
CA GLU A 175 12.36 -5.22 10.88
C GLU A 175 13.20 -6.48 11.12
N ARG A 176 13.06 -7.13 12.28
CA ARG A 176 13.78 -8.38 12.58
C ARG A 176 13.40 -9.51 11.64
N GLU A 177 12.11 -9.68 11.33
CA GLU A 177 11.65 -10.69 10.38
C GLU A 177 12.23 -10.44 8.98
N ALA A 178 12.27 -9.19 8.53
CA ALA A 178 12.90 -8.83 7.26
C ALA A 178 14.41 -9.15 7.25
N ASP A 179 15.12 -8.85 8.35
CA ASP A 179 16.55 -9.18 8.48
C ASP A 179 16.81 -10.69 8.49
N GLU A 180 15.98 -11.47 9.19
CA GLU A 180 16.06 -12.93 9.22
C GLU A 180 15.85 -13.53 7.82
N LEU A 181 14.88 -13.01 7.07
CA LEU A 181 14.61 -13.44 5.70
C LEU A 181 15.76 -13.12 4.75
N LEU A 182 16.37 -11.93 4.89
CA LEU A 182 17.57 -11.57 4.11
C LEU A 182 18.77 -12.45 4.46
N GLN A 183 18.91 -12.83 5.73
CA GLN A 183 19.97 -13.76 6.15
C GLN A 183 19.72 -15.16 5.57
N GLN A 184 18.48 -15.64 5.61
CA GLN A 184 18.11 -16.93 5.02
C GLN A 184 18.37 -16.96 3.50
N GLU A 185 18.12 -15.86 2.79
CA GLU A 185 18.45 -15.72 1.37
C GLU A 185 19.97 -15.83 1.14
N ARG A 186 20.78 -15.14 1.94
CA ARG A 186 22.26 -15.21 1.85
C ARG A 186 22.78 -16.62 2.10
N ASP A 187 22.29 -17.27 3.15
CA ASP A 187 22.70 -18.63 3.50
C ASP A 187 22.32 -19.62 2.39
N SER A 188 21.12 -19.46 1.80
CA SER A 188 20.68 -20.27 0.65
C SER A 188 21.59 -20.08 -0.56
N MET A 189 21.95 -18.84 -0.90
CA MET A 189 22.88 -18.56 -2.01
C MET A 189 24.28 -19.12 -1.76
N GLU A 190 24.75 -19.10 -0.51
CA GLU A 190 26.05 -19.67 -0.13
C GLU A 190 26.07 -21.20 -0.27
N ILE A 191 25.00 -21.87 0.16
CA ILE A 191 24.83 -23.32 -0.03
C ILE A 191 24.83 -23.67 -1.52
N GLU A 192 24.06 -22.96 -2.34
CA GLU A 192 24.04 -23.18 -3.79
C GLU A 192 25.42 -22.98 -4.41
N ARG A 193 26.11 -21.89 -4.06
CA ARG A 193 27.46 -21.60 -4.54
C ARG A 193 28.45 -22.70 -4.16
N SER A 194 28.39 -23.18 -2.92
CA SER A 194 29.25 -24.28 -2.47
C SER A 194 28.96 -25.57 -3.23
N ALA A 195 27.69 -25.89 -3.46
CA ALA A 195 27.30 -27.08 -4.22
C ALA A 195 27.82 -27.04 -5.67
N TYR A 196 27.75 -25.87 -6.32
CA TYR A 196 28.31 -25.68 -7.66
C TYR A 196 29.83 -25.84 -7.69
N LEU A 197 30.55 -25.29 -6.70
CA LEU A 197 32.00 -25.45 -6.60
C LEU A 197 32.40 -26.92 -6.42
N THR A 198 31.74 -27.63 -5.51
CA THR A 198 32.00 -29.07 -5.31
C THR A 198 31.68 -29.90 -6.55
N ALA A 199 30.57 -29.61 -7.25
CA ALA A 199 30.24 -30.29 -8.50
C ALA A 199 31.29 -30.03 -9.60
N PHE A 200 31.80 -28.80 -9.68
CA PHE A 200 32.85 -28.43 -10.62
C PHE A 200 34.19 -29.12 -10.31
N GLU A 201 34.56 -29.22 -9.03
CA GLU A 201 35.76 -29.96 -8.58
C GLU A 201 35.66 -31.45 -8.95
N LEU A 202 34.54 -32.10 -8.63
CA LEU A 202 34.29 -33.50 -8.98
C LEU A 202 34.29 -33.74 -10.50
N GLN A 203 33.78 -32.80 -11.29
CA GLN A 203 33.81 -32.89 -12.74
C GLN A 203 35.23 -32.77 -13.31
N ASN A 204 36.07 -31.91 -12.73
CA ASN A 204 37.47 -31.79 -13.15
C ASN A 204 38.30 -33.01 -12.77
N GLU A 205 38.05 -33.60 -11.60
CA GLU A 205 38.68 -34.87 -11.20
C GLU A 205 38.30 -36.01 -12.16
N ALA A 206 37.02 -36.10 -12.56
CA ALA A 206 36.55 -37.14 -13.48
C ALA A 206 37.05 -36.99 -14.93
N ILE A 207 37.57 -35.83 -15.33
CA ILE A 207 38.15 -35.59 -16.67
C ILE A 207 39.67 -35.82 -16.66
N ALA A 208 40.30 -35.85 -15.48
CA ALA A 208 41.74 -36.04 -15.31
C ALA A 208 42.16 -37.52 -15.23
N ASP A 209 41.20 -38.45 -15.07
CA ASP A 209 41.35 -39.91 -15.16
C ASP A 209 41.01 -40.46 -16.56
#